data_AF-C9JES9-F1
#
_entry.id   AF-C9JES9-F1
#
_cell.length_a   1.000
_cell.length_b   1.000
_cell.length_c   1.000
_cell.angle_alpha   90.00
_cell.angle_beta   90.00
_cell.angle_gamma   90.00
#
_symmetry.space_group_name_H-M   'P 1'
#
loop_
_entity.id
_entity.type
_entity.pdbx_description
1 polymer ?
#
loop_
_entity_poly.entity_id
_entity_poly.type
_entity_poly.pdbx_seq_one_letter_code
_entity_poly.pdbx_strand_id
1 'polypeptide(L)' 'MPSRKFADGEVVRGRWPGSSLYYEVEILSHDSTSQLYTVKYKDGTELELKE' A
#
# COMPACT_ATOMS: atom_id res chain seq x y z
N MET A 1 19.30 -9.47 -1.11
CA MET A 1 17.88 -9.78 -0.81
C MET A 1 17.14 -8.47 -0.80
N PRO A 2 16.27 -8.14 -1.77
CA PRO A 2 15.45 -6.95 -1.63
C PRO A 2 14.40 -7.30 -0.58
N SER A 3 14.63 -6.83 0.64
CA SER A 3 13.69 -6.88 1.74
C SER A 3 12.45 -6.09 1.35
N ARG A 4 11.39 -6.82 0.99
CA ARG A 4 10.03 -6.28 0.84
C ARG A 4 9.74 -5.45 2.10
N LYS A 5 9.49 -4.15 1.95
CA LYS A 5 9.34 -3.25 3.11
C LYS A 5 8.14 -3.62 3.98
N PHE A 6 7.09 -4.17 3.35
CA PHE A 6 5.84 -4.53 4.00
C PHE A 6 5.36 -5.91 3.54
N ALA A 7 4.88 -6.72 4.49
CA ALA A 7 4.30 -8.02 4.19
C ALA A 7 2.87 -7.90 3.64
N ASP A 8 2.40 -8.92 2.92
CA ASP A 8 0.97 -9.06 2.64
C ASP A 8 0.17 -9.25 3.94
N GLY A 9 -1.00 -8.61 4.02
CA GLY A 9 -1.83 -8.49 5.22
C GLY A 9 -1.36 -7.46 6.25
N GLU A 10 -0.24 -6.76 6.01
CA GLU A 10 0.27 -5.77 6.96
C GLU A 10 -0.48 -4.44 6.86
N VAL A 11 -0.88 -3.87 8.01
CA VAL A 11 -1.55 -2.57 8.04
C VAL A 11 -0.51 -1.47 8.18
N VAL A 12 -0.43 -0.61 7.18
CA VAL A 12 0.55 0.47 7.07
C VAL A 12 -0.14 1.82 6.83
N ARG A 13 0.62 2.91 6.90
CA ARG A 13 0.08 4.25 6.62
C ARG A 13 0.39 4.64 5.17
N GLY A 14 -0.61 4.50 4.30
CA GLY A 14 -0.53 4.82 2.88
C GLY A 14 -0.81 6.29 2.58
N ARG A 15 -0.06 6.87 1.64
CA ARG A 15 -0.27 8.26 1.20
C ARG A 15 -1.40 8.34 0.17
N TRP A 16 -2.41 9.17 0.43
CA TRP A 16 -3.55 9.31 -0.49
C TRP A 16 -3.18 10.11 -1.75
N PRO A 17 -3.51 9.65 -2.98
CA PRO A 17 -3.27 10.40 -4.20
C PRO A 17 -4.15 11.65 -4.24
N GLY A 18 -3.53 12.82 -4.41
CA GLY A 18 -4.23 14.11 -4.35
C GLY A 18 -4.40 14.68 -2.94
N SER A 19 -3.81 14.05 -1.92
CA SER A 19 -3.69 14.66 -0.59
C SER A 19 -2.33 14.34 0.05
N SER A 20 -1.83 15.20 0.93
CA SER A 20 -0.62 14.90 1.73
C SER A 20 -0.97 14.13 3.01
N LEU A 21 -2.10 13.44 3.01
CA LEU A 21 -2.63 12.71 4.16
C LEU A 21 -2.21 11.25 4.10
N TYR A 22 -2.03 10.68 5.29
CA TYR A 22 -1.61 9.30 5.50
C TYR A 22 -2.73 8.56 6.23
N TYR A 23 -3.27 7.53 5.60
CA TYR A 23 -4.36 6.73 6.12
C TYR A 23 -3.90 5.29 6.36
N GLU A 24 -4.55 4.62 7.31
CA GLU A 24 -4.32 3.19 7.54
C GLU A 24 -4.90 2.38 6.38
N VAL A 25 -4.03 1.59 5.76
CA VAL A 25 -4.33 0.72 4.64
C VAL A 25 -3.67 -0.63 4.86
N GLU A 26 -4.34 -1.71 4.46
CA GLU A 26 -3.82 -3.06 4.52
C GLU A 26 -3.12 -3.41 3.20
N ILE A 27 -1.89 -3.91 3.24
CA ILE A 27 -1.18 -4.39 2.05
C ILE A 27 -1.84 -5.69 1.58
N LEU A 28 -2.46 -5.67 0.40
CA LEU A 28 -2.97 -6.89 -0.23
C LEU A 28 -1.87 -7.62 -0.97
N SER A 29 -1.10 -6.88 -1.76
CA SER A 29 -0.04 -7.45 -2.59
C SER A 29 1.01 -6.40 -2.92
N HIS A 30 2.19 -6.86 -3.31
CA HIS A 30 3.26 -6.00 -3.77
C HIS A 30 3.69 -6.49 -5.16
N ASP A 31 3.45 -5.65 -6.16
CA ASP A 31 3.95 -5.88 -7.50
C ASP A 31 5.40 -5.41 -7.60
N SER A 32 6.32 -6.37 -7.63
CA SER A 32 7.76 -6.09 -7.70
C SER A 32 8.18 -5.59 -9.09
N THR A 33 7.36 -5.86 -10.11
CA THR A 33 7.58 -5.44 -11.50
C THR A 33 7.45 -3.92 -11.62
N SER A 34 6.44 -3.36 -10.96
CA SER A 34 6.10 -1.93 -11.02
C SER A 34 6.49 -1.16 -9.75
N GLN A 35 6.96 -1.86 -8.71
CA GLN A 35 7.22 -1.32 -7.37
C GLN A 35 5.96 -0.65 -6.78
N LEU A 36 4.81 -1.27 -7.02
CA LEU A 36 3.50 -0.81 -6.57
C LEU A 36 3.01 -1.73 -5.45
N TYR A 37 2.54 -1.14 -4.36
CA TYR A 37 1.82 -1.85 -3.31
C TYR A 37 0.33 -1.72 -3.56
N THR A 38 -0.35 -2.85 -3.77
CA THR A 38 -1.81 -2.92 -3.73
C THR A 38 -2.23 -2.88 -2.28
N VAL A 39 -2.99 -1.85 -1.90
CA VAL A 39 -3.46 -1.65 -0.54
C VAL A 39 -4.97 -1.52 -0.49
N LYS A 40 -5.57 -1.84 0.65
CA LYS A 40 -7.00 -1.74 0.91
C LYS A 40 -7.28 -0.82 2.08
N TYR A 41 -8.19 0.13 1.88
CA TYR A 41 -8.67 1.04 2.92
C TYR A 41 -9.74 0.38 3.78
N LYS A 42 -10.00 0.94 4.97
CA LYS A 42 -11.06 0.47 5.89
C LYS A 42 -12.46 0.46 5.25
N ASP A 43 -12.74 1.40 4.35
CA ASP A 43 -13.99 1.46 3.58
C ASP A 43 -14.09 0.38 2.48
N GLY A 44 -13.03 -0.42 2.28
CA GLY A 44 -12.97 -1.46 1.26
C GLY A 44 -12.46 -0.97 -0.10
N THR A 45 -12.13 0.31 -0.24
CA THR A 45 -11.48 0.85 -1.44
C THR A 45 -10.09 0.27 -1.61
N GLU A 46 -9.77 -0.23 -2.80
CA GLU A 46 -8.43 -0.69 -3.16
C GLU A 46 -7.67 0.42 -3.89
N LEU A 47 -6.38 0.55 -3.60
CA LEU A 47 -5.55 1.58 -4.21
C LEU A 47 -4.13 1.07 -4.41
N GLU A 48 -3.46 1.61 -5.42
CA GLU A 48 -2.07 1.28 -5.72
C GLU A 48 -1.17 2.42 -5.25
N LEU A 49 -0.30 2.11 -4.29
CA LEU A 49 0.69 3.04 -3.78
C LEU A 49 2.02 2.76 -4.45
N LYS A 50 2.56 3.78 -5.10
CA LYS A 50 3.93 3.76 -5.61
C LYS A 50 4.89 4.20 -4.52
N GLU A 51 5.97 3.44 -4.36
CA GLU A 51 7.11 3.84 -3.51
C GLU A 51 7.86 5.06 -4.10
#